data_AF-A0A7X2S2W6-F1
#
_entry.id   AF-A0A7X2S2W6-F1
#
_cell.length_a   1.000
_cell.length_b   1.000
_cell.length_c   1.000
_cell.angle_alpha   90.00
_cell.angle_beta   90.00
_cell.angle_gamma   90.00
#
_symmetry.space_group_name_H-M   'P 1'
#
loop_
_entity.id
_entity.type
_entity.pdbx_description
1 polymer ?
#
loop_
_entity_poly.entity_id
_entity_poly.type
_entity_poly.pdbx_seq_one_letter_code
_entity_poly.pdbx_strand_id
1 'polypeptide(L)'
;MSLYNFGKGLILTLFKPVYRMKVHGKENFPKTGAVLLCSNHIDNLDPPIVGACTPRKVHFMAKEELFKIPVLGKILDNVGAFPVKRGLSDREALRKGLKVLKDGEVLGLFPEGTRSKDGKLGKGLAGAGFFALRSDAVVMPCAVIGPYKPFRRVHIYFGKPLNVNEYREKKVSADEMTLVIMNQIGELLEKHR
;
A
#
# COMPACT_ATOMS: atom_id res chain seq x y z
N MET A 1 23.18 7.35 5.40
CA MET A 1 22.10 6.58 4.73
C MET A 1 20.96 6.44 5.73
N SER A 2 19.72 6.85 5.40
CA SER A 2 18.61 6.71 6.35
C SER A 2 18.34 5.24 6.64
N LEU A 3 17.87 4.92 7.86
CA LEU A 3 17.50 3.55 8.25
C LEU A 3 16.45 2.95 7.29
N TYR A 4 15.58 3.80 6.74
CA TYR A 4 14.64 3.42 5.69
C TYR A 4 15.33 2.93 4.41
N ASN A 5 16.31 3.69 3.90
CA ASN A 5 17.03 3.32 2.68
C ASN A 5 17.93 2.08 2.90
N PHE A 6 18.49 1.93 4.09
CA PHE A 6 19.19 0.72 4.49
C PHE A 6 18.26 -0.50 4.52
N GLY A 7 17.11 -0.40 5.20
CA GLY A 7 16.11 -1.45 5.25
C GLY A 7 15.59 -1.84 3.87
N LYS A 8 15.31 -0.86 3.01
CA LYS A 8 14.94 -1.07 1.60
C LYS A 8 16.03 -1.81 0.82
N GLY A 9 17.28 -1.42 0.96
CA GLY A 9 18.42 -2.11 0.34
C GLY A 9 18.55 -3.56 0.82
N LEU A 10 18.40 -3.79 2.13
CA LEU A 10 18.45 -5.12 2.73
C LEU A 10 17.33 -6.02 2.24
N ILE A 11 16.07 -5.54 2.25
CA ILE A 11 14.90 -6.29 1.75
C ILE A 11 15.13 -6.69 0.28
N LEU A 12 15.53 -5.73 -0.56
CA LEU A 12 15.75 -6.02 -1.97
C LEU A 12 16.92 -7.00 -2.18
N THR A 13 18.00 -6.89 -1.42
CA THR A 13 19.16 -7.78 -1.55
C THR A 13 18.81 -9.22 -1.15
N LEU A 14 18.03 -9.40 -0.09
CA LEU A 14 17.64 -10.72 0.41
C LEU A 14 16.53 -11.35 -0.44
N PHE A 15 15.45 -10.61 -0.70
CA PHE A 15 14.22 -11.20 -1.25
C PHE A 15 14.12 -11.15 -2.77
N LYS A 16 14.78 -10.19 -3.44
CA LYS A 16 14.78 -10.11 -4.91
C LYS A 16 15.34 -11.39 -5.57
N PRO A 17 16.48 -11.96 -5.15
CA PRO A 17 16.96 -13.22 -5.76
C PRO A 17 16.07 -14.40 -5.38
N VAL A 18 15.65 -14.49 -4.10
CA VAL A 18 14.84 -15.61 -3.59
C VAL A 18 13.49 -15.70 -4.30
N TYR A 19 12.80 -14.58 -4.49
CA TYR A 19 11.48 -14.54 -5.16
C TYR A 19 11.55 -14.04 -6.60
N ARG A 20 12.74 -14.00 -7.20
CA ARG A 20 13.00 -13.56 -8.58
C ARG A 20 12.20 -12.29 -8.95
N MET A 21 12.20 -11.32 -8.04
CA MET A 21 11.21 -10.24 -8.06
C MET A 21 11.37 -9.36 -9.30
N LYS A 22 10.23 -9.02 -9.92
CA LYS A 22 10.17 -8.05 -11.02
C LYS A 22 9.20 -6.93 -10.68
N VAL A 23 9.62 -5.69 -10.94
CA VAL A 23 8.82 -4.51 -10.68
C VAL A 23 8.58 -3.78 -11.99
N HIS A 24 7.33 -3.41 -12.24
CA HIS A 24 6.86 -2.81 -13.49
C HIS A 24 6.06 -1.54 -13.19
N GLY A 25 6.03 -0.60 -14.14
CA GLY A 25 5.23 0.62 -14.00
C GLY A 25 5.78 1.65 -13.02
N LYS A 26 7.07 1.56 -12.62
CA LYS A 26 7.68 2.52 -11.68
C LYS A 26 7.64 3.95 -12.21
N GLU A 27 7.72 4.10 -13.53
CA GLU A 27 7.60 5.34 -14.27
C GLU A 27 6.24 6.03 -14.09
N ASN A 28 5.19 5.27 -13.75
CA ASN A 28 3.87 5.84 -13.46
C ASN A 28 3.83 6.51 -12.07
N PHE A 29 4.79 6.23 -11.19
CA PHE A 29 4.76 6.69 -9.81
C PHE A 29 5.05 8.20 -9.70
N PRO A 30 4.15 9.01 -9.12
CA PRO A 30 4.36 10.44 -8.95
C PRO A 30 5.62 10.75 -8.14
N LYS A 31 6.50 11.58 -8.72
CA LYS A 31 7.78 11.98 -8.08
C LYS A 31 7.56 12.87 -6.87
N THR A 32 6.46 13.62 -6.82
CA THR A 32 6.10 14.56 -5.76
C THR A 32 4.59 14.49 -5.48
N GLY A 33 4.16 15.15 -4.40
CA GLY A 33 2.76 15.23 -4.02
C GLY A 33 2.24 13.98 -3.30
N ALA A 34 1.04 14.11 -2.74
CA ALA A 34 0.40 13.08 -1.95
C ALA A 34 0.03 11.87 -2.81
N VAL A 35 0.35 10.66 -2.34
CA VAL A 35 0.00 9.42 -3.03
C VAL A 35 -0.66 8.45 -2.07
N LEU A 36 -1.84 7.97 -2.42
CA LEU A 36 -2.49 6.86 -1.77
C LEU A 36 -2.17 5.57 -2.53
N LEU A 37 -1.19 4.81 -2.05
CA LEU A 37 -0.78 3.54 -2.64
C LEU A 37 -1.70 2.42 -2.13
N CYS A 38 -2.51 1.85 -3.03
CA CYS A 38 -3.48 0.81 -2.73
C CYS A 38 -3.07 -0.49 -3.42
N SER A 39 -2.88 -1.57 -2.65
CA SER A 39 -2.51 -2.87 -3.20
C SER A 39 -3.37 -4.02 -2.69
N ASN A 40 -3.47 -5.10 -3.46
CA ASN A 40 -3.98 -6.37 -2.95
C ASN A 40 -3.01 -6.95 -1.90
N HIS A 41 -3.54 -7.78 -1.00
CA HIS A 41 -2.74 -8.35 0.08
C HIS A 41 -2.78 -9.87 0.07
N ILE A 42 -1.67 -10.53 -0.26
CA ILE A 42 -1.56 -11.99 -0.33
C ILE A 42 -0.62 -12.58 0.73
N ASP A 43 0.28 -11.77 1.32
CA ASP A 43 1.26 -12.24 2.30
C ASP A 43 1.70 -11.15 3.29
N ASN A 44 2.18 -11.54 4.48
CA ASN A 44 2.74 -10.61 5.46
C ASN A 44 3.99 -9.89 4.95
N LEU A 45 4.64 -10.41 3.91
CA LEU A 45 5.76 -9.77 3.23
C LEU A 45 5.33 -8.61 2.31
N ASP A 46 4.05 -8.43 2.00
CA ASP A 46 3.62 -7.38 1.08
C ASP A 46 4.00 -5.96 1.54
N PRO A 47 3.69 -5.49 2.76
CA PRO A 47 4.08 -4.14 3.18
C PRO A 47 5.58 -3.85 3.03
N PRO A 48 6.52 -4.69 3.54
CA PRO A 48 7.94 -4.41 3.38
C PRO A 48 8.41 -4.52 1.93
N ILE A 49 7.89 -5.46 1.14
CA ILE A 49 8.32 -5.65 -0.25
C ILE A 49 7.77 -4.57 -1.18
N VAL A 50 6.48 -4.24 -1.08
CA VAL A 50 5.87 -3.13 -1.83
C VAL A 50 6.56 -1.82 -1.44
N GLY A 51 6.75 -1.55 -0.15
CA GLY A 51 7.47 -0.37 0.33
C GLY A 51 8.90 -0.27 -0.24
N ALA A 52 9.64 -1.39 -0.25
CA ALA A 52 10.99 -1.42 -0.81
C ALA A 52 11.02 -1.26 -2.34
N CYS A 53 9.97 -1.68 -3.05
CA CYS A 53 9.88 -1.57 -4.50
C CYS A 53 9.40 -0.19 -4.97
N THR A 54 8.67 0.54 -4.12
CA THR A 54 8.18 1.89 -4.38
C THR A 54 9.33 2.90 -4.46
N PRO A 55 9.34 3.84 -5.44
CA PRO A 55 10.40 4.85 -5.57
C PRO A 55 10.54 5.78 -4.36
N ARG A 56 9.41 6.10 -3.70
CA ARG A 56 9.31 7.02 -2.57
C ARG A 56 9.06 6.27 -1.26
N LYS A 57 9.36 6.94 -0.13
CA LYS A 57 9.09 6.39 1.21
C LYS A 57 7.59 6.17 1.38
N VAL A 58 7.20 4.96 1.80
CA VAL A 58 5.81 4.59 2.05
C VAL A 58 5.57 4.45 3.54
N HIS A 59 4.55 5.15 4.04
CA HIS A 59 4.05 5.04 5.40
C HIS A 59 2.90 4.04 5.42
N PHE A 60 3.08 2.90 6.08
CA PHE A 60 2.02 1.89 6.20
C PHE A 60 1.32 1.97 7.55
N MET A 61 0.02 1.71 7.54
CA MET A 61 -0.70 1.35 8.75
C MET A 61 -0.37 -0.09 9.13
N ALA A 62 0.09 -0.29 10.36
CA ALA A 62 0.42 -1.61 10.88
C ALA A 62 -0.31 -1.87 12.20
N LYS A 63 -0.62 -3.13 12.47
CA LYS A 63 -1.33 -3.54 13.69
C LYS A 63 -0.60 -3.05 14.95
N GLU A 64 -1.33 -2.44 15.89
CA GLU A 64 -0.78 -1.89 17.13
C GLU A 64 0.05 -2.92 17.92
N GLU A 65 -0.33 -4.19 17.88
CA GLU A 65 0.40 -5.26 18.57
C GLU A 65 1.83 -5.47 18.04
N LEU A 66 2.10 -5.11 16.78
CA LEU A 66 3.44 -5.20 16.20
C LEU A 66 4.41 -4.16 16.79
N PHE A 67 3.88 -3.01 17.24
CA PHE A 67 4.67 -1.95 17.86
C PHE A 67 5.09 -2.30 19.29
N LYS A 68 4.39 -3.24 19.94
CA LYS A 68 4.73 -3.74 21.28
C LYS A 68 5.91 -4.71 21.28
N ILE A 69 6.35 -5.19 20.12
CA ILE A 69 7.49 -6.09 19.98
C ILE A 69 8.77 -5.23 19.99
N PRO A 70 9.71 -5.39 20.95
CA PRO A 70 10.77 -4.40 21.21
C PRO A 70 11.62 -4.01 19.99
N VAL A 71 12.07 -4.99 19.20
CA VAL A 71 12.92 -4.75 18.02
C VAL A 71 12.06 -4.37 16.81
N LEU A 72 10.97 -5.10 16.57
CA LEU A 72 10.10 -4.86 15.42
C LEU A 72 9.40 -3.49 15.50
N GLY A 73 8.89 -3.11 16.67
CA GLY A 73 8.25 -1.80 16.89
C GLY A 73 9.19 -0.64 16.60
N LYS A 74 10.43 -0.70 17.10
CA LYS A 74 11.46 0.29 16.77
C LYS A 74 11.75 0.35 15.28
N ILE A 75 11.78 -0.78 14.58
CA ILE A 75 11.97 -0.80 13.13
C ILE A 75 10.78 -0.13 12.44
N LEU A 76 9.55 -0.49 12.83
CA LEU A 76 8.31 0.06 12.26
C LEU A 76 8.22 1.59 12.41
N ASP A 77 8.51 2.11 13.59
CA ASP A 77 8.53 3.56 13.84
C ASP A 77 9.56 4.26 12.94
N ASN A 78 10.78 3.71 12.85
CA ASN A 78 11.85 4.28 12.05
C ASN A 78 11.59 4.24 10.55
N VAL A 79 10.88 3.22 10.06
CA VAL A 79 10.48 3.16 8.64
C VAL A 79 9.25 4.01 8.34
N GLY A 80 8.64 4.65 9.35
CA GLY A 80 7.50 5.54 9.20
C GLY A 80 6.15 4.83 9.19
N ALA A 81 6.08 3.56 9.61
CA ALA A 81 4.81 2.91 9.86
C ALA A 81 4.18 3.48 11.13
N PHE A 82 2.85 3.40 11.25
CA PHE A 82 2.14 3.83 12.45
C PHE A 82 1.04 2.84 12.86
N PRO A 83 0.73 2.75 14.17
CA PRO A 83 -0.20 1.77 14.69
C PRO A 83 -1.64 2.06 14.24
N VAL A 84 -2.38 1.00 13.98
CA VAL A 84 -3.83 1.00 13.82
C VAL A 84 -4.45 -0.11 14.67
N LYS A 85 -5.51 0.24 15.40
CA LYS A 85 -6.35 -0.70 16.14
C LYS A 85 -7.33 -1.39 15.20
N ARG A 86 -7.67 -2.65 15.50
CA ARG A 86 -8.71 -3.36 14.73
C ARG A 86 -10.06 -2.65 14.88
N GLY A 87 -10.67 -2.30 13.74
CA GLY A 87 -11.98 -1.68 13.65
C GLY A 87 -11.93 -0.32 12.96
N LEU A 88 -12.99 0.03 12.23
CA LEU A 88 -13.12 1.26 11.43
C LEU A 88 -13.14 2.57 12.23
N SER A 89 -13.03 2.50 13.57
CA SER A 89 -13.20 3.63 14.48
C SER A 89 -11.89 4.21 15.02
N ASP A 90 -10.73 3.76 14.52
CA ASP A 90 -9.44 4.32 14.93
C ASP A 90 -9.21 5.71 14.31
N ARG A 91 -9.85 6.71 14.93
CA ARG A 91 -9.77 8.12 14.54
C ARG A 91 -8.33 8.65 14.56
N GLU A 92 -7.46 8.10 15.39
CA GLU A 92 -6.07 8.52 15.47
C GLU A 92 -5.30 8.04 14.24
N ALA A 93 -5.45 6.77 13.86
CA ALA A 93 -4.87 6.23 12.64
C ALA A 93 -5.38 6.97 11.38
N LEU A 94 -6.68 7.30 11.33
CA LEU A 94 -7.24 8.11 10.24
C LEU A 94 -6.60 9.50 10.17
N ARG A 95 -6.46 10.19 11.30
CA ARG A 95 -5.80 11.51 11.35
C ARG A 95 -4.34 11.44 10.95
N LYS A 96 -3.60 10.44 11.42
CA LYS A 96 -2.20 10.19 11.04
C LYS A 96 -2.06 9.95 9.53
N GLY A 97 -2.92 9.10 8.96
CA GLY A 97 -2.94 8.85 7.52
C GLY A 97 -3.24 10.11 6.70
N LEU A 98 -4.24 10.92 7.11
CA LEU A 98 -4.52 12.20 6.46
C LEU A 98 -3.36 13.18 6.60
N LYS A 99 -2.64 13.18 7.73
CA LYS A 99 -1.45 14.00 7.91
C LYS A 99 -0.33 13.59 6.96
N VAL A 100 -0.04 12.29 6.81
CA VAL A 100 0.93 11.78 5.82
C VAL A 100 0.60 12.31 4.42
N LEU A 101 -0.67 12.20 4.00
CA LEU A 101 -1.09 12.69 2.70
C LEU A 101 -1.01 14.22 2.60
N LYS A 102 -1.42 14.96 3.64
CA LYS A 102 -1.31 16.42 3.69
C LYS A 102 0.13 16.91 3.58
N ASP A 103 1.08 16.18 4.18
CA ASP A 103 2.51 16.49 4.11
C ASP A 103 3.12 16.12 2.73
N GLY A 104 2.30 15.66 1.78
CA GLY A 104 2.71 15.33 0.42
C GLY A 104 3.43 13.99 0.30
N GLU A 105 3.34 13.13 1.32
CA GLU A 105 4.01 11.83 1.38
C GLU A 105 3.14 10.69 0.83
N VAL A 106 3.69 9.48 0.82
CA VAL A 106 2.97 8.27 0.36
C VAL A 106 2.37 7.52 1.54
N LEU A 107 1.04 7.38 1.54
CA LEU A 107 0.32 6.48 2.44
C LEU A 107 0.08 5.15 1.73
N GLY A 108 0.56 4.05 2.30
CA GLY A 108 0.32 2.69 1.82
C GLY A 108 -0.77 1.99 2.61
N LEU A 109 -1.75 1.40 1.92
CA LEU A 109 -2.75 0.55 2.54
C LEU A 109 -3.18 -0.60 1.63
N PHE A 110 -3.80 -1.60 2.25
CA PHE A 110 -4.40 -2.75 1.59
C PHE A 110 -5.93 -2.63 1.78
N PRO A 111 -6.70 -2.26 0.75
CA PRO A 111 -8.11 -1.92 0.93
C PRO A 111 -8.95 -3.08 1.49
N GLU A 112 -8.53 -4.34 1.27
CA GLU A 112 -9.16 -5.55 1.80
C GLU A 112 -9.11 -5.61 3.35
N GLY A 113 -8.16 -4.92 3.99
CA GLY A 113 -7.97 -4.94 5.45
C GLY A 113 -7.46 -6.27 6.04
N THR A 114 -7.38 -7.32 5.22
CA THR A 114 -6.85 -8.63 5.56
C THR A 114 -6.14 -9.23 4.34
N ARG A 115 -5.34 -10.27 4.57
CA ARG A 115 -4.74 -11.06 3.51
C ARG A 115 -5.79 -11.95 2.86
N SER A 116 -5.76 -12.02 1.54
CA SER A 116 -6.42 -13.03 0.73
C SER A 116 -5.76 -14.40 0.95
N LYS A 117 -6.57 -15.41 1.26
CA LYS A 117 -6.10 -16.79 1.51
C LYS A 117 -6.11 -17.66 0.25
N ASP A 118 -7.01 -17.35 -0.68
CA ASP A 118 -7.20 -18.06 -1.95
C ASP A 118 -6.54 -17.33 -3.13
N GLY A 119 -5.91 -16.18 -2.87
CA GLY A 119 -5.31 -15.33 -3.87
C GLY A 119 -6.34 -14.59 -4.73
N LYS A 120 -7.63 -14.57 -4.36
CA LYS A 120 -8.63 -13.72 -5.02
C LYS A 120 -8.71 -12.37 -4.33
N LEU A 121 -9.02 -11.32 -5.09
CA LEU A 121 -9.21 -9.99 -4.54
C LEU A 121 -10.51 -9.97 -3.71
N GLY A 122 -10.41 -9.66 -2.43
CA GLY A 122 -11.54 -9.59 -1.50
C GLY A 122 -12.36 -8.31 -1.64
N LYS A 123 -13.36 -8.16 -0.75
CA LYS A 123 -14.13 -6.92 -0.63
C LYS A 123 -13.27 -5.82 0.00
N GLY A 124 -13.23 -4.65 -0.63
CA GLY A 124 -12.57 -3.48 -0.06
C GLY A 124 -13.37 -2.85 1.08
N LEU A 125 -12.66 -2.24 2.04
CA LEU A 125 -13.20 -1.47 3.14
C LEU A 125 -13.18 0.02 2.82
N ALA A 126 -14.21 0.75 3.26
CA ALA A 126 -14.40 2.19 3.03
C ALA A 126 -13.18 3.09 3.34
N GLY A 127 -12.23 2.63 4.16
CA GLY A 127 -11.03 3.38 4.52
C GLY A 127 -10.22 3.87 3.32
N ALA A 128 -10.08 3.06 2.25
CA ALA A 128 -9.35 3.46 1.06
C ALA A 128 -10.00 4.66 0.36
N GLY A 129 -11.31 4.57 0.12
CA GLY A 129 -12.09 5.66 -0.46
C GLY A 129 -12.20 6.87 0.45
N PHE A 130 -12.22 6.67 1.78
CA PHE A 130 -12.16 7.77 2.74
C PHE A 130 -10.89 8.62 2.56
N PHE A 131 -9.71 7.99 2.53
CA PHE A 131 -8.46 8.73 2.31
C PHE A 131 -8.41 9.40 0.94
N ALA A 132 -8.85 8.69 -0.10
CA ALA A 132 -8.89 9.21 -1.46
C ALA A 132 -9.76 10.47 -1.56
N LEU A 133 -10.96 10.47 -0.97
CA LEU A 133 -11.89 11.61 -1.07
C LEU A 133 -11.54 12.76 -0.12
N ARG A 134 -10.85 12.48 1.00
CA ARG A 134 -10.51 13.47 2.05
C ARG A 134 -9.10 14.06 1.94
N SER A 135 -8.38 13.77 0.86
CA SER A 135 -7.06 14.32 0.60
C SER A 135 -6.90 14.61 -0.89
N ASP A 136 -5.94 15.45 -1.26
CA ASP A 136 -5.57 15.70 -2.68
C ASP A 136 -4.60 14.66 -3.22
N ALA A 137 -4.61 13.45 -2.63
CA ALA A 137 -3.77 12.36 -3.06
C ALA A 137 -4.29 11.76 -4.37
N VAL A 138 -3.36 11.50 -5.30
CA VAL A 138 -3.66 10.59 -6.40
C VAL A 138 -3.65 9.16 -5.87
N VAL A 139 -4.55 8.32 -6.37
CA VAL A 139 -4.54 6.90 -6.01
C VAL A 139 -3.60 6.17 -6.95
N MET A 140 -2.63 5.45 -6.39
CA MET A 140 -1.73 4.58 -7.12
C MET A 140 -2.16 3.13 -6.91
N PRO A 141 -2.85 2.48 -7.87
CA PRO A 141 -3.17 1.07 -7.79
C PRO A 141 -1.90 0.23 -7.98
N CYS A 142 -1.75 -0.82 -7.17
CA CYS A 142 -0.62 -1.73 -7.19
C CYS A 142 -1.09 -3.18 -7.12
N ALA A 143 -0.57 -4.03 -8.00
CA ALA A 143 -0.86 -5.47 -8.00
C ALA A 143 0.40 -6.27 -7.64
N VAL A 144 0.29 -7.11 -6.60
CA VAL A 144 1.26 -8.15 -6.25
C VAL A 144 0.76 -9.48 -6.80
N ILE A 145 1.55 -10.09 -7.70
CA ILE A 145 1.21 -11.33 -8.40
C ILE A 145 2.31 -12.36 -8.20
N GLY A 146 1.90 -13.59 -7.88
CA GLY A 146 2.79 -14.73 -7.68
C GLY A 146 2.96 -15.09 -6.21
N PRO A 147 3.30 -16.35 -5.92
CA PRO A 147 3.45 -16.80 -4.55
C PRO A 147 4.81 -16.38 -3.98
N TYR A 148 4.85 -16.03 -2.69
CA TYR A 148 6.11 -15.91 -1.94
C TYR A 148 6.71 -17.29 -1.64
N LYS A 149 7.09 -18.01 -2.70
CA LYS A 149 7.77 -19.31 -2.65
C LYS A 149 9.19 -19.15 -3.20
N PRO A 150 10.22 -19.72 -2.55
CA PRO A 150 11.58 -19.69 -3.06
C PRO A 150 11.66 -20.12 -4.52
N PHE A 151 12.43 -19.37 -5.32
CA PHE A 151 12.68 -19.55 -6.74
C PHE A 151 11.45 -19.39 -7.67
N ARG A 152 10.28 -19.04 -7.13
CA ARG A 152 9.10 -18.62 -7.90
C ARG A 152 9.12 -17.09 -8.04
N ARG A 153 8.53 -16.59 -9.13
CA ARG A 153 8.54 -15.14 -9.43
C ARG A 153 7.41 -14.44 -8.66
N VAL A 154 7.77 -13.35 -8.01
CA VAL A 154 6.82 -12.34 -7.50
C VAL A 154 6.94 -11.09 -8.38
N HIS A 155 5.81 -10.64 -8.91
CA HIS A 155 5.71 -9.45 -9.74
C HIS A 155 4.95 -8.36 -8.98
N ILE A 156 5.43 -7.13 -9.12
CA ILE A 156 4.80 -5.93 -8.56
C ILE A 156 4.54 -4.99 -9.73
N TYR A 157 3.27 -4.67 -9.96
CA TYR A 157 2.84 -3.78 -11.03
C TYR A 157 2.25 -2.51 -10.42
N PHE A 158 2.85 -1.36 -10.71
CA PHE A 158 2.23 -0.06 -10.44
C PHE A 158 1.41 0.35 -11.66
N GLY A 159 0.10 0.54 -11.47
CA GLY A 159 -0.80 0.97 -12.54
C GLY A 159 -0.68 2.45 -12.88
N LYS A 160 -1.66 2.96 -13.62
CA LYS A 160 -1.76 4.41 -13.88
C LYS A 160 -2.33 5.11 -12.64
N PRO A 161 -1.81 6.30 -12.27
CA PRO A 161 -2.38 7.07 -11.17
C PRO A 161 -3.81 7.49 -11.52
N LEU A 162 -4.74 7.26 -10.59
CA LEU A 162 -6.12 7.68 -10.66
C LEU A 162 -6.29 9.03 -9.97
N ASN A 163 -6.82 10.00 -10.70
CA ASN A 163 -7.23 11.28 -10.13
C ASN A 163 -8.62 11.14 -9.49
N VAL A 164 -8.77 11.64 -8.27
CA VAL A 164 -9.98 11.52 -7.45
C VAL A 164 -10.93 12.73 -7.56
N ASN A 165 -10.52 13.80 -8.25
CA ASN A 165 -11.25 15.07 -8.30
C ASN A 165 -12.67 14.89 -8.87
N GLU A 166 -12.80 14.16 -9.99
CA GLU A 166 -14.11 13.90 -10.62
C GLU A 166 -15.07 13.15 -9.67
N TYR A 167 -14.56 12.18 -8.93
CA TYR A 167 -15.33 11.42 -7.94
C TYR A 167 -15.74 12.29 -6.76
N ARG A 168 -14.87 13.22 -6.34
CA ARG A 168 -15.17 14.19 -5.28
C ARG A 168 -16.26 15.16 -5.70
N GLU A 169 -16.21 15.68 -6.93
CA GLU A 169 -17.24 16.56 -7.51
C GLU A 169 -18.59 15.86 -7.62
N LYS A 170 -18.59 14.59 -8.03
CA LYS A 170 -19.76 13.71 -8.06
C LYS A 170 -20.26 13.28 -6.67
N LYS A 171 -19.56 13.67 -5.60
CA LYS A 171 -19.87 13.34 -4.20
C LYS A 171 -20.07 11.84 -3.96
N VAL A 172 -19.28 10.99 -4.61
CA VAL A 172 -19.36 9.54 -4.39
C VAL A 172 -19.06 9.20 -2.95
N SER A 173 -19.67 8.13 -2.44
CA SER A 173 -19.39 7.61 -1.11
C SER A 173 -18.00 7.00 -1.01
N ALA A 174 -17.51 6.84 0.22
CA ALA A 174 -16.22 6.19 0.48
C ALA A 174 -16.21 4.71 0.05
N ASP A 175 -17.34 4.02 0.16
CA ASP A 175 -17.49 2.64 -0.31
C ASP A 175 -17.43 2.56 -1.85
N GLU A 176 -18.13 3.45 -2.56
CA GLU A 176 -18.08 3.52 -4.04
C GLU A 176 -16.68 3.87 -4.53
N MET A 177 -16.02 4.86 -3.91
CA MET A 177 -14.64 5.18 -4.27
C MET A 177 -13.71 3.99 -4.00
N THR A 178 -13.92 3.27 -2.90
CA THR A 178 -13.14 2.04 -2.65
C THR A 178 -13.38 0.99 -3.73
N LEU A 179 -14.62 0.80 -4.18
CA LEU A 179 -14.94 -0.13 -5.26
C LEU A 179 -14.21 0.24 -6.56
N VAL A 180 -14.16 1.53 -6.91
CA VAL A 180 -13.38 2.02 -8.06
C VAL A 180 -11.90 1.66 -7.92
N ILE A 181 -11.30 1.89 -6.75
CA ILE A 181 -9.91 1.53 -6.47
C ILE A 181 -9.68 0.02 -6.59
N MET A 182 -10.61 -0.77 -6.06
CA MET A 182 -10.54 -2.24 -6.13
C MET A 182 -10.64 -2.75 -7.56
N ASN A 183 -11.49 -2.15 -8.40
CA ASN A 183 -11.59 -2.49 -9.81
C ASN A 183 -10.28 -2.19 -10.55
N GLN A 184 -9.62 -1.07 -10.26
CA GLN A 184 -8.30 -0.76 -10.83
C GLN A 184 -7.22 -1.79 -10.43
N ILE A 185 -7.25 -2.27 -9.18
CA ILE A 185 -6.37 -3.37 -8.74
C ILE A 185 -6.74 -4.68 -9.45
N GLY A 186 -8.03 -4.98 -9.58
CA GLY A 186 -8.56 -6.15 -10.27
C GLY A 186 -8.14 -6.21 -11.73
N GLU A 187 -8.27 -5.11 -12.47
CA GLU A 187 -7.83 -4.99 -13.87
C GLU A 187 -6.32 -5.26 -14.02
N LEU A 188 -5.50 -4.76 -13.09
CA LEU A 188 -4.05 -5.05 -13.08
C LEU A 188 -3.77 -6.53 -12.81
N LEU A 189 -4.53 -7.16 -11.91
CA LEU A 189 -4.41 -8.58 -11.61
C LEU A 189 -4.81 -9.44 -12.81
N GLU A 190 -5.93 -9.14 -13.47
CA GLU A 190 -6.41 -9.88 -14.63
C GLU A 190 -5.48 -9.76 -15.83
N LYS A 191 -4.95 -8.55 -16.09
CA LYS A 191 -4.05 -8.30 -17.21
C LYS A 191 -2.71 -9.03 -17.12
N HIS A 192 -2.26 -9.37 -15.91
CA HIS A 192 -0.90 -9.83 -15.65
C HIS A 192 -0.80 -11.19 -14.92
N ARG A 193 -1.92 -11.90 -14.77
CA ARG A 193 -1.97 -13.26 -14.22
C ARG A 193 -1.65 -14.33 -15.25
#